data_AF-A0A0R2H2J5-F1
#
_entry.id   AF-A0A0R2H2J5-F1
#
_cell.length_a   1.000
_cell.length_b   1.000
_cell.length_c   1.000
_cell.angle_alpha   90.00
_cell.angle_beta   90.00
_cell.angle_gamma   90.00
#
_symmetry.space_group_name_H-M   'P 1'
#
loop_
_entity.id
_entity.type
_entity.pdbx_description
1 polymer ?
#
loop_
_entity_poly.entity_id
_entity_poly.type
_entity_poly.pdbx_seq_one_letter_code
_entity_poly.pdbx_strand_id
1 'polypeptide(L)' 'MAANPTDFKRTYALTTTEWAQYVHGDTFMVDVSQAQDNGWYSLTMAENGVGFGKLVNGQMKNFYPKGLRFLPQTEVK' A
#
# COMPACT_ATOMS: atom_id res chain seq x y z
N MET A 1 -18.85 15.13 4.61
CA MET A 1 -18.49 13.89 5.30
C MET A 1 -17.05 14.05 5.78
N ALA A 2 -16.83 14.22 7.08
CA ALA A 2 -15.51 14.42 7.66
C ALA A 2 -14.95 13.05 8.10
N ALA A 3 -13.70 12.75 7.75
CA ALA A 3 -13.02 11.54 8.22
C ALA A 3 -12.76 11.66 9.73
N ASN A 4 -13.04 10.61 10.50
CA ASN A 4 -12.75 10.60 11.93
C ASN A 4 -11.23 10.46 12.12
N PRO A 5 -10.62 11.12 13.12
CA PRO A 5 -9.17 11.02 13.37
C PRO A 5 -8.69 9.57 13.61
N THR A 6 -9.60 8.70 14.06
CA THR A 6 -9.37 7.26 14.28
C THR A 6 -9.30 6.44 13.00
N ASP A 7 -9.81 6.94 11.87
CA ASP A 7 -9.70 6.27 10.55
C ASP A 7 -8.25 6.24 10.04
N PHE A 8 -7.40 7.15 10.53
CA PHE A 8 -6.00 7.31 10.10
C PHE A 8 -5.01 6.31 10.71
N LYS A 9 -5.45 5.40 11.59
CA LYS A 9 -4.56 4.46 12.31
C LYS A 9 -4.39 3.09 11.64
N ARG A 10 -4.74 2.96 10.36
CA ARG A 10 -4.62 1.68 9.65
C ARG A 10 -3.28 1.61 8.92
N THR A 11 -2.46 0.62 9.29
CA THR A 11 -1.17 0.34 8.64
C THR A 11 -1.23 -0.97 7.87
N TYR A 12 -0.55 -1.03 6.73
CA TYR A 12 -0.39 -2.24 5.92
C TYR A 12 1.09 -2.46 5.62
N ALA A 13 1.64 -3.56 6.12
CA ALA A 13 3.02 -3.93 5.85
C ALA A 13 3.11 -4.60 4.47
N LEU A 14 3.82 -3.98 3.54
CA LEU A 14 4.01 -4.49 2.20
C LEU A 14 5.00 -5.66 2.20
N THR A 15 4.71 -6.68 1.39
CA THR A 15 5.71 -7.64 0.95
C THR A 15 6.59 -7.04 -0.15
N THR A 16 7.75 -7.66 -0.43
CA THR A 16 8.66 -7.20 -1.50
C THR A 16 7.97 -7.17 -2.87
N THR A 17 7.08 -8.14 -3.14
CA THR A 17 6.33 -8.23 -4.41
C THR A 17 5.29 -7.12 -4.54
N GLU A 18 4.56 -6.81 -3.47
CA GLU A 18 3.59 -5.72 -3.45
C GLU A 18 4.26 -4.35 -3.48
N TRP A 19 5.43 -4.23 -2.82
CA TRP A 19 6.26 -3.04 -2.90
C TRP A 19 6.63 -2.73 -4.35
N ALA A 20 7.09 -3.73 -5.10
CA ALA A 20 7.44 -3.56 -6.51
C ALA A 20 6.26 -3.05 -7.36
N GLN A 21 5.07 -3.60 -7.16
CA GLN A 21 3.85 -3.15 -7.81
C GLN A 21 3.49 -1.72 -7.38
N TYR A 22 3.59 -1.41 -6.10
CA TYR A 22 3.26 -0.10 -5.54
C TYR A 22 4.16 1.02 -6.08
N VAL A 23 5.48 0.87 -6.08
CA VAL A 23 6.35 1.92 -6.62
C VAL A 23 6.30 2.03 -8.14
N HIS A 24 5.90 0.95 -8.83
CA HIS A 24 5.68 0.99 -10.28
C HIS A 24 4.38 1.72 -10.66
N GLY A 25 3.40 1.78 -9.76
CA GLY A 25 2.13 2.45 -10.01
C GLY A 25 0.93 1.50 -10.13
N ASP A 26 1.12 0.21 -9.91
CA ASP A 26 0.09 -0.82 -10.03
C ASP A 26 -0.72 -0.98 -8.74
N THR A 27 -1.91 -1.58 -8.87
CA THR A 27 -2.75 -2.02 -7.74
C THR A 27 -2.53 -3.50 -7.48
N PHE A 28 -2.67 -3.94 -6.24
CA PHE A 28 -2.49 -5.34 -5.85
C PHE A 28 -3.66 -5.84 -4.99
N MET A 29 -3.85 -7.16 -4.94
CA MET A 29 -4.83 -7.79 -4.07
C MET A 29 -4.21 -8.03 -2.69
N VAL A 30 -4.93 -7.67 -1.64
CA VAL A 30 -4.56 -7.97 -0.26
C VAL A 30 -4.96 -9.41 0.06
N ASP A 31 -4.12 -10.11 0.82
CA ASP A 31 -4.39 -11.47 1.25
C ASP A 31 -5.67 -11.54 2.10
N VAL A 32 -6.51 -12.56 1.86
CA VAL A 32 -7.78 -12.77 2.55
C VAL A 32 -7.56 -13.03 4.05
N SER A 33 -6.41 -13.58 4.43
CA SER A 33 -6.01 -13.75 5.83
C SER A 33 -5.81 -12.42 6.56
N GLN A 34 -5.56 -11.34 5.81
CA GLN A 34 -5.48 -9.97 6.31
C GLN A 34 -6.78 -9.20 6.07
N ALA A 35 -7.93 -9.89 6.00
CA ALA A 35 -9.26 -9.31 5.80
C ALA A 35 -9.43 -8.01 6.59
N GLN A 36 -9.34 -6.90 5.86
CA GLN A 36 -9.24 -5.55 6.37
C GLN A 36 -10.41 -4.73 5.81
N ASP A 37 -10.98 -3.87 6.65
CA ASP A 37 -12.06 -3.00 6.23
C ASP A 37 -11.61 -2.05 5.11
N ASN A 38 -12.53 -1.76 4.18
CA ASN A 38 -12.30 -0.72 3.18
C ASN A 38 -11.90 0.60 3.85
N GLY A 39 -10.92 1.31 3.29
CA GLY A 39 -10.40 2.52 3.92
C GLY A 39 -9.04 2.96 3.40
N TRP A 40 -8.52 4.03 3.99
CA TRP A 40 -7.16 4.50 3.75
C TRP A 40 -6.18 3.77 4.66
N TYR A 41 -5.02 3.43 4.10
CA TYR A 41 -3.96 2.70 4.77
C TYR A 41 -2.63 3.43 4.58
N SER A 42 -1.86 3.54 5.66
CA SER A 42 -0.44 3.88 5.62
C SER A 42 0.33 2.61 5.26
N LEU A 43 0.99 2.62 4.11
CA LEU A 43 1.80 1.48 3.65
C LEU A 43 3.18 1.57 4.28
N THR A 44 3.67 0.46 4.81
CA THR A 44 4.97 0.39 5.48
C THR A 44 5.86 -0.68 4.89
N MET A 45 7.18 -0.42 4.90
CA MET A 45 8.22 -1.37 4.54
C MET A 45 9.32 -1.31 5.60
N ALA A 46 9.66 -2.44 6.22
CA ALA A 46 10.60 -2.49 7.35
C ALA A 46 10.30 -1.42 8.42
N GLU A 47 9.04 -1.33 8.84
CA GLU A 47 8.53 -0.34 9.83
C GLU A 47 8.55 1.13 9.40
N ASN A 48 9.06 1.44 8.20
CA ASN A 48 9.06 2.79 7.65
C ASN A 48 7.81 3.04 6.80
N GLY A 49 7.15 4.18 6.99
CA GLY A 49 6.04 4.62 6.13
C GLY A 49 6.54 5.01 4.75
N VAL A 50 6.05 4.34 3.71
CA VAL A 50 6.47 4.55 2.32
C VAL A 50 5.42 5.24 1.45
N GLY A 51 4.21 5.40 1.98
CA GLY A 51 3.13 6.16 1.35
C GLY A 51 1.76 5.64 1.73
N PHE A 52 0.77 5.88 0.88
CA PHE A 52 -0.63 5.58 1.18
C PHE A 52 -1.27 4.73 0.09
N GLY A 53 -2.17 3.87 0.52
CA GLY A 53 -3.06 3.11 -0.34
C GLY A 53 -4.51 3.21 0.13
N LYS A 54 -5.44 2.95 -0.77
CA LYS A 54 -6.86 2.84 -0.42
C LYS A 54 -7.36 1.44 -0.71
N LEU A 55 -7.70 0.70 0.34
CA LEU A 55 -8.28 -0.63 0.22
C LEU A 55 -9.76 -0.51 -0.15
N VAL A 56 -10.15 -1.15 -1.25
CA VAL A 56 -11.53 -1.25 -1.72
C VAL A 56 -11.79 -2.66 -2.22
N ASN A 57 -12.70 -3.39 -1.56
CA ASN A 57 -13.11 -4.75 -1.90
C ASN A 57 -11.90 -5.71 -2.04
N GLY A 58 -10.95 -5.65 -1.09
CA GLY A 58 -9.76 -6.49 -1.09
C GLY A 58 -8.66 -6.05 -2.07
N GLN A 59 -8.88 -5.01 -2.88
CA GLN A 59 -7.86 -4.44 -3.77
C GLN A 59 -7.27 -3.18 -3.18
N MET A 60 -5.94 -3.13 -3.06
CA MET A 60 -5.20 -1.94 -2.64
C MET A 60 -4.97 -1.02 -3.85
N LYS A 61 -5.65 0.13 -3.84
CA LYS A 61 -5.42 1.19 -4.83
C LYS A 61 -4.19 2.00 -4.47
N ASN A 62 -3.38 2.25 -5.47
CA ASN A 62 -2.09 2.89 -5.33
C ASN A 62 -2.19 4.42 -5.47
N PHE A 63 -1.61 5.14 -4.49
CA PHE A 63 -1.50 6.61 -4.49
C PHE A 63 -0.04 7.09 -4.52
N TYR A 64 0.88 6.25 -4.99
CA TYR A 64 2.28 6.60 -5.18
C TYR A 64 2.43 7.69 -6.27
N PRO A 65 3.15 8.79 -6.00
CA PRO A 65 3.25 9.92 -6.93
C PRO A 65 3.81 9.51 -8.28
N LYS A 66 3.12 9.88 -9.37
CA LYS A 66 3.48 9.46 -10.74
C LYS A 66 4.92 9.80 -11.12
N GLY A 67 5.41 10.98 -10.71
CA GLY A 67 6.77 11.44 -11.01
C GLY A 67 7.88 10.77 -10.18
N LEU A 68 7.50 9.98 -9.17
CA LEU A 68 8.46 9.24 -8.33
C LEU A 68 8.48 7.75 -8.65
N ARG A 69 7.67 7.26 -9.61
CA ARG A 69 7.57 5.83 -9.92
C ARG A 69 8.88 5.28 -10.47
N PHE A 70 9.23 4.06 -10.06
CA PHE A 70 10.41 3.34 -10.53
C PHE A 70 10.18 1.83 -10.50
N LEU A 71 11.04 1.08 -11.19
CA LEU A 71 11.12 -0.36 -11.11
C LEU A 71 12.20 -0.75 -10.09
N PRO A 72 11.85 -1.31 -8.92
CA PRO A 72 12.85 -1.76 -7.97
C PRO A 72 13.52 -3.01 -8.54
N GLN A 73 14.86 -3.04 -8.49
CA GLN A 73 15.59 -4.27 -8.79
C GLN A 73 15.42 -5.23 -7.61
N THR A 74 14.66 -6.31 -7.83
CA THR A 74 14.42 -7.35 -6.82
C THR A 74 15.46 -8.49 -6.85
N GLU A 75 16.48 -8.39 -7.70
CA GLU A 75 17.60 -9.34 -7.77
C GLU A 75 18.87 -8.69 -7.23
N VAL A 76 19.34 -9.17 -6.07
CA VAL A 76 20.72 -8.97 -5.64
C VAL A 76 21.56 -9.97 -6.44
N LYS A 77 22.39 -9.45 -7.35
CA LYS A 77 23.46 -10.24 -7.98
C LYS A 77 24.55 -10.57 -6.97
#